data_AF-A0AA46DGY8-F1
#
_entry.id   AF-A0AA46DGY8-F1
#
_cell.length_a   1.000
_cell.length_b   1.000
_cell.length_c   1.000
_cell.angle_alpha   90.00
_cell.angle_beta   90.00
_cell.angle_gamma   90.00
#
_symmetry.space_group_name_H-M   'P 1'
#
loop_
_entity.id
_entity.type
_entity.pdbx_description
1 polymer ?
#
loop_
_entity_poly.entity_id
_entity_poly.type
_entity_poly.pdbx_seq_one_letter_code
_entity_poly.pdbx_strand_id
1 'polypeptide(L)' 'MMKGAIRIAGLALVAAALMACSERPQTADAARKKAGTPAWQGTDNPFAAGGWQRGDKASWEQHIRARNQGQNEYTRTQ' A
#
# COMPACT_ATOMS: atom_id res chain seq x y z
N MET A 1 -29.51 11.54 37.16
CA MET A 1 -28.71 10.37 36.70
C MET A 1 -28.59 10.32 35.18
N MET A 2 -29.69 10.32 34.40
CA MET A 2 -29.64 10.24 32.92
C MET A 2 -28.85 11.36 32.21
N LYS A 3 -28.96 12.62 32.66
CA LYS A 3 -28.22 13.75 32.05
C LYS A 3 -26.70 13.63 32.21
N GLY A 4 -26.22 12.96 33.26
CA GLY A 4 -24.80 12.68 33.47
C GLY A 4 -24.31 11.57 32.54
N ALA A 5 -25.11 10.50 32.39
CA ALA A 5 -24.80 9.41 31.47
C ALA A 5 -24.72 9.87 30.01
N ILE A 6 -25.62 10.76 29.58
CA ILE A 6 -25.62 11.32 28.20
C ILE A 6 -24.35 12.15 27.94
N ARG A 7 -23.89 12.94 28.91
CA ARG A 7 -22.66 13.74 28.77
C ARG A 7 -21.40 12.88 28.69
N ILE A 8 -21.33 11.83 29.51
CA ILE A 8 -20.22 10.88 29.51
C ILE A 8 -20.17 10.11 28.18
N ALA A 9 -21.32 9.64 27.69
CA ALA A 9 -21.41 8.97 26.39
C ALA A 9 -21.01 9.90 25.23
N GLY A 10 -21.42 11.17 25.27
CA GLY A 10 -21.02 12.17 24.28
C GLY A 10 -19.51 12.42 24.23
N LEU A 11 -18.85 12.53 25.39
CA LEU A 11 -17.40 12.71 25.47
C LEU A 11 -16.63 11.48 24.95
N ALA A 12 -17.11 10.27 25.26
CA ALA A 12 -16.51 9.04 24.77
C ALA A 12 -16.61 8.91 23.23
N LEU A 13 -17.74 9.30 22.65
CA LEU A 13 -17.94 9.33 21.19
C LEU A 13 -17.00 10.29 20.47
N VAL A 14 -16.84 11.50 21.03
CA VAL A 14 -15.90 12.50 20.47
C VAL A 14 -14.46 11.99 20.55
N ALA A 15 -14.05 11.41 21.69
CA ALA A 15 -12.72 10.83 21.83
C ALA A 15 -12.48 9.67 20.84
N ALA A 16 -13.47 8.83 20.59
CA ALA A 16 -13.39 7.75 19.61
C ALA A 16 -13.25 8.27 18.17
N ALA A 17 -13.97 9.33 17.81
CA ALA A 17 -13.89 9.93 16.48
C ALA A 17 -12.52 10.57 16.18
N LEU A 18 -11.85 11.13 17.20
CA LEU A 18 -10.51 11.72 17.05
C LEU A 18 -9.41 10.67 16.81
N MET A 19 -9.63 9.41 17.20
CA MET A 19 -8.69 8.30 16.94
C MET A 19 -8.74 7.77 15.49
N ALA A 20 -9.66 8.26 14.65
CA ALA A 20 -9.78 7.80 13.27
C ALA A 20 -8.56 8.14 12.38
N CYS A 21 -7.81 9.20 12.71
CA CYS A 21 -6.61 9.60 11.96
C CYS A 21 -5.30 9.27 12.69
N SER A 22 -5.34 8.51 13.80
CA SER A 22 -4.14 8.13 14.55
C SER A 22 -3.55 6.79 14.11
N GLU A 23 -3.87 6.32 12.90
CA GLU A 23 -3.20 5.16 12.33
C GLU A 23 -1.72 5.47 12.09
N ARG A 24 -0.86 4.45 12.21
CA ARG A 24 0.54 4.58 11.80
C ARG A 24 0.55 4.94 10.31
N PRO A 25 1.51 5.75 9.84
CA PRO A 25 1.63 6.03 8.41
C PRO A 25 1.56 4.71 7.62
N GLN A 26 0.60 4.60 6.69
CA GLN A 26 0.51 3.45 5.76
C GLN A 26 1.61 3.52 4.68
N THR A 27 2.81 3.90 5.10
CA THR A 27 4.00 3.75 4.30
C THR A 27 4.52 2.34 4.55
N ALA A 28 4.94 1.65 3.50
CA ALA A 28 5.69 0.41 3.66
C ALA A 28 6.93 0.70 4.55
N ASP A 29 6.85 0.36 5.84
CA ASP A 29 7.92 0.50 6.85
C ASP A 29 9.15 -0.36 6.49
N ALA A 30 9.04 -1.21 5.46
CA ALA A 30 10.16 -1.93 4.86
C ALA A 30 11.05 -0.95 4.09
N ALA A 31 12.06 -0.40 4.79
CA ALA A 31 13.29 0.16 4.25
C ALA A 31 13.14 0.67 2.82
N ARG A 32 12.60 1.90 2.65
CA ARG A 32 12.56 2.55 1.34
C ARG A 32 13.91 2.37 0.67
N LYS A 33 13.95 1.58 -0.43
CA LYS A 33 15.15 1.52 -1.27
C LYS A 33 15.52 2.97 -1.58
N LYS A 34 16.81 3.30 -1.44
CA LYS A 34 17.33 4.65 -1.62
C LYS A 34 16.68 5.27 -2.86
N ALA A 35 16.07 6.44 -2.70
CA ALA A 35 15.46 7.17 -3.81
C ALA A 35 16.47 7.26 -4.97
N GLY A 36 16.03 6.91 -6.18
CA GLY A 36 16.88 6.83 -7.37
C GLY A 36 17.49 5.45 -7.67
N THR A 37 17.26 4.43 -6.84
CA THR A 37 17.62 3.05 -7.19
C THR A 37 16.67 2.55 -8.29
N PRO A 38 17.19 2.01 -9.41
CA PRO A 38 16.34 1.45 -10.45
C PRO A 38 15.46 0.29 -9.94
N ALA A 39 14.21 0.23 -10.40
CA ALA A 39 13.21 -0.71 -9.89
C ALA A 39 13.61 -2.19 -10.04
N TRP A 40 14.31 -2.55 -11.11
CA TRP A 40 14.81 -3.92 -11.35
C TRP A 40 15.93 -4.35 -10.39
N GLN A 41 16.41 -3.48 -9.51
CA GLN A 41 17.35 -3.82 -8.45
C GLN A 41 16.64 -4.13 -7.11
N GLY A 42 15.33 -3.91 -7.03
CA GLY A 42 14.55 -3.91 -5.79
C GLY A 42 13.90 -5.23 -5.39
N THR A 43 14.54 -6.40 -5.56
CA THR A 43 13.92 -7.70 -5.14
C THR A 43 14.31 -8.17 -3.73
N ASP A 44 15.14 -7.45 -2.98
CA ASP A 44 15.44 -7.79 -1.57
C ASP A 44 14.29 -7.38 -0.65
N ASN A 45 13.09 -7.89 -0.89
CA ASN A 45 11.95 -7.72 0.01
C ASN A 45 10.95 -8.86 -0.19
N PRO A 46 10.16 -9.20 0.83
CA PRO A 46 9.17 -10.27 0.76
C PRO A 46 8.01 -9.98 -0.20
N PHE A 47 7.92 -8.76 -0.74
CA PHE A 47 6.88 -8.32 -1.67
C PHE A 47 7.36 -8.33 -3.13
N ALA A 48 8.58 -8.81 -3.40
CA ALA A 48 9.09 -8.93 -4.75
C ALA A 48 8.28 -9.98 -5.52
N ALA A 49 7.60 -9.54 -6.59
CA ALA A 49 6.85 -10.44 -7.45
C ALA A 49 7.81 -11.42 -8.16
N GLY A 50 7.41 -12.70 -8.27
CA GLY A 50 8.18 -13.70 -9.00
C GLY A 50 8.14 -13.51 -10.52
N GLY A 51 8.97 -14.29 -11.25
CA GLY A 51 8.99 -14.30 -12.71
C GLY A 51 9.96 -13.30 -13.36
N TRP A 52 10.80 -12.64 -12.56
CA TRP A 52 11.91 -11.82 -13.05
C TRP A 52 13.09 -11.84 -12.07
N GLN A 53 14.29 -11.52 -12.55
CA GLN A 53 15.53 -11.60 -11.77
C GLN A 53 16.08 -10.22 -11.41
N ARG A 54 16.74 -10.11 -10.24
CA ARG A 54 17.41 -8.87 -9.83
C ARG A 54 18.51 -8.50 -10.82
N GLY A 55 18.59 -7.22 -11.17
CA GLY A 55 19.62 -6.73 -12.09
C GLY A 55 19.24 -6.92 -13.57
N ASP A 56 18.31 -7.83 -13.87
CA ASP A 56 17.79 -8.03 -15.22
C ASP A 56 16.67 -7.04 -15.52
N LYS A 57 17.05 -5.92 -16.15
CA LYS A 57 16.11 -4.90 -16.61
C LYS A 57 15.12 -5.43 -17.64
N ALA A 58 15.55 -6.29 -18.57
CA ALA A 58 14.70 -6.75 -19.66
C ALA A 58 13.59 -7.68 -19.12
N SER A 59 13.95 -8.62 -18.25
CA SER A 59 13.01 -9.49 -17.56
C SER A 59 12.03 -8.70 -16.69
N TRP A 60 12.51 -7.69 -15.96
CA TRP A 60 11.65 -6.78 -15.19
C TRP A 60 10.65 -6.02 -16.07
N GLU A 61 11.11 -5.45 -17.20
CA GLU A 61 10.23 -4.74 -18.13
C GLU A 61 9.16 -5.65 -18.73
N GLN A 62 9.52 -6.88 -19.11
CA GLN A 62 8.56 -7.87 -19.59
C GLN A 62 7.52 -8.20 -18.53
N HIS A 63 7.94 -8.40 -17.28
CA HIS A 63 7.03 -8.65 -16.15
C HIS A 63 6.04 -7.50 -15.95
N ILE A 64 6.50 -6.24 -16.01
CA ILE A 64 5.63 -5.06 -15.90
C ILE A 64 4.66 -4.96 -17.09
N ARG A 65 5.13 -5.21 -18.32
CA ARG A 65 4.25 -5.20 -19.51
C ARG A 65 3.14 -6.23 -19.38
N ALA A 66 3.47 -7.46 -19.00
CA ALA A 66 2.48 -8.52 -18.82
C ALA A 66 1.42 -8.15 -17.76
N ARG A 67 1.85 -7.58 -16.62
CA ARG A 67 0.94 -7.06 -15.59
C ARG A 67 -0.01 -6.00 -16.15
N ASN A 68 0.53 -5.03 -16.88
CA ASN A 68 -0.27 -3.92 -17.42
C ASN A 68 -1.33 -4.42 -18.41
N GLN A 69 -1.02 -5.42 -19.24
CA GLN A 69 -2.00 -6.02 -20.15
C GLN A 69 -3.13 -6.72 -19.38
N GLY A 70 -2.81 -7.42 -18.28
CA GLY A 70 -3.83 -8.06 -17.43
C GLY A 70 -4.78 -7.07 -16.73
N GLN A 71 -4.36 -5.81 -16.58
CA GLN A 71 -5.16 -4.74 -15.99
C GLN A 71 -5.77 -3.79 -17.04
N ASN A 72 -5.55 -4.06 -18.32
CA ASN A 72 -6.05 -3.24 -19.41
C ASN A 72 -7.51 -3.57 -19.71
N GLU A 73 -8.44 -2.69 -19.33
CA GLU A 73 -9.88 -2.90 -19.55
C GLU A 73 -10.28 -2.91 -21.03
N TYR A 74 -9.51 -2.22 -21.88
CA TYR A 74 -9.72 -2.25 -23.34
C TYR A 74 -9.53 -3.65 -23.93
N THR A 75 -8.73 -4.50 -23.29
CA THR A 75 -8.51 -5.89 -23.70
C THR A 75 -9.53 -6.85 -23.07
N ARG A 76 -10.22 -6.44 -21.99
CA ARG A 76 -11.16 -7.29 -21.25
C ARG A 76 -12.59 -7.22 -21.77
N THR A 77 -12.97 -6.09 -22.37
CA THR A 77 -14.34 -5.80 -22.82
C THR A 77 -14.56 -5.98 -24.33
N GLN A 78 -13.53 -6.39 -25.07
CA GLN A 78 -13.62 -6.77 -26.48
C GLN A 78 -13.97 -8.23 -26.68
#